data_AF-A0A662FGF7-F1
#
_entry.id   AF-A0A662FGF7-F1
#
_cell.length_a   1.000
_cell.length_b   1.000
_cell.length_c   1.000
_cell.angle_alpha   90.00
_cell.angle_beta   90.00
_cell.angle_gamma   90.00
#
_symmetry.space_group_name_H-M   'P 1'
#
loop_
_entity.id
_entity.type
_entity.pdbx_description
1 polymer ?
#
loop_
_entity_poly.entity_id
_entity_poly.type
_entity_poly.pdbx_seq_one_letter_code
_entity_poly.pdbx_strand_id
1 'polypeptide(L)'
;MNKKLVTVWISSLTVIVMMLLTYTLHLRNQIQEISVTQDSVLTIISKQISCAIKQSDYINRLVDVLNLQQNEINKLKKELSKQISCAIEQSNCINKLVDVIESQQTELDKLKEKVVNKRLVYATVTAYSPRLKECDDTPYTTAFMKKVHPKYVAVSRDIVEKLQWTPGQKIYIEGVGVRVIGDFMSPKIKGYHIDLFMWKTKDAKKFGKRDNVLVILLDDF
;
A
#
# COMPACT_ATOMS: atom_id res chain seq x y z
N MET A 1 -117.58 64.23 -24.28
CA MET A 1 -116.25 63.83 -23.78
C MET A 1 -115.38 65.08 -23.61
N ASN A 2 -114.85 65.34 -22.41
CA ASN A 2 -114.16 66.60 -22.09
C ASN A 2 -112.75 66.62 -22.70
N LYS A 3 -112.57 67.33 -23.83
CA LYS A 3 -111.31 67.39 -24.58
C LYS A 3 -110.10 67.81 -23.71
N LYS A 4 -110.32 68.67 -22.70
CA LYS A 4 -109.27 69.11 -21.76
C LYS A 4 -108.79 67.99 -20.84
N LEU A 5 -109.68 67.09 -20.42
CA LEU A 5 -109.33 65.95 -19.57
C LEU A 5 -108.45 64.97 -20.35
N VAL A 6 -108.84 64.65 -21.59
CA VAL A 6 -108.10 63.72 -22.47
C VAL A 6 -106.68 64.22 -22.73
N THR A 7 -106.47 65.51 -22.97
CA THR A 7 -105.12 66.09 -23.15
C THR A 7 -104.24 65.98 -21.91
N VAL A 8 -104.81 66.09 -20.70
CA VAL A 8 -104.06 65.93 -19.44
C VAL A 8 -103.64 64.46 -19.25
N TRP A 9 -104.54 63.51 -19.52
CA TRP A 9 -104.22 62.07 -19.47
C TRP A 9 -103.15 61.67 -20.48
N ILE A 10 -103.23 62.17 -21.72
CA ILE A 10 -102.22 61.94 -22.75
C ILE A 10 -100.87 62.53 -22.30
N SER A 11 -100.85 63.75 -21.76
CA SER A 11 -99.62 64.40 -21.29
C SER A 11 -98.98 63.61 -20.13
N SER A 12 -99.77 63.17 -19.15
CA SER A 12 -99.27 62.34 -18.03
C SER A 12 -98.75 60.99 -18.51
N LEU A 13 -99.43 60.35 -19.46
CA LEU A 13 -98.99 59.09 -20.05
C LEU A 13 -97.68 59.27 -20.82
N THR A 14 -97.53 60.37 -21.56
CA THR A 14 -96.26 60.67 -22.26
C THR A 14 -95.11 60.88 -21.29
N VAL A 15 -95.33 61.54 -20.15
CA VAL A 15 -94.30 61.70 -19.11
C VAL A 15 -93.91 60.34 -18.51
N ILE A 16 -94.88 59.48 -18.19
CA ILE A 16 -94.63 58.13 -17.67
C ILE A 16 -93.86 57.26 -18.68
N VAL A 17 -94.25 57.30 -19.97
CA VAL A 17 -93.56 56.56 -21.03
C VAL A 17 -92.13 57.07 -21.22
N MET A 18 -91.90 58.40 -21.17
CA MET A 18 -90.55 58.97 -21.25
C MET A 18 -89.69 58.61 -20.03
N MET A 19 -90.28 58.55 -18.83
CA MET A 19 -89.60 58.09 -17.61
C MET A 19 -89.22 56.60 -17.70
N LEU A 20 -90.11 55.73 -18.20
CA LEU A 20 -89.82 54.31 -18.41
C LEU A 20 -88.76 54.10 -19.50
N LEU A 21 -88.83 54.88 -20.58
CA LEU A 21 -87.84 54.81 -21.66
C LEU A 21 -86.45 55.26 -21.18
N THR A 22 -86.36 56.35 -20.42
CA THR A 22 -85.10 56.82 -19.84
C THR A 22 -84.54 55.84 -18.81
N TYR A 23 -85.38 55.25 -17.96
CA TYR A 23 -84.97 54.22 -17.00
C TYR A 23 -84.46 52.95 -17.68
N THR A 24 -85.14 52.45 -18.71
CA THR A 24 -84.67 51.29 -19.49
C THR A 24 -83.37 51.57 -20.24
N LEU A 25 -83.18 52.79 -20.75
CA LEU A 25 -81.90 53.23 -21.34
C LEU A 25 -80.78 53.24 -20.30
N HIS A 26 -81.05 53.73 -19.09
CA HIS A 26 -80.08 53.74 -17.98
C HIS A 26 -79.68 52.33 -17.55
N LEU A 27 -80.67 51.43 -17.36
CA LEU A 27 -80.40 50.02 -17.04
C LEU A 27 -79.60 49.32 -18.15
N ARG A 28 -79.90 49.60 -19.41
CA ARG A 28 -79.14 49.07 -20.56
C ARG A 28 -77.67 49.50 -20.51
N ASN A 29 -77.42 50.78 -20.23
CA ASN A 29 -76.06 51.31 -20.10
C ASN A 29 -75.32 50.64 -18.93
N GLN A 30 -75.96 50.49 -17.77
CA GLN A 30 -75.35 49.78 -16.63
C GLN A 30 -75.01 48.32 -16.95
N ILE A 31 -75.92 47.60 -17.64
CA ILE A 31 -75.67 46.22 -18.08
C ILE A 31 -74.49 46.15 -19.05
N GLN A 32 -74.39 47.11 -19.97
CA GLN A 32 -73.29 47.19 -20.92
C GLN A 32 -71.95 47.46 -20.22
N GLU A 33 -71.90 48.36 -19.23
CA GLU A 33 -70.69 48.61 -18.43
C GLU A 33 -70.24 47.37 -17.64
N ILE A 34 -71.19 46.62 -17.06
CA ILE A 34 -70.90 45.35 -16.36
C ILE A 34 -70.33 44.32 -17.33
N SER A 35 -70.94 44.17 -18.52
CA SER A 35 -70.47 43.21 -19.54
C SER A 35 -69.03 43.52 -19.99
N VAL A 36 -68.72 44.78 -20.27
CA VAL A 36 -67.35 45.20 -20.65
C VAL A 36 -66.36 44.92 -19.53
N THR A 37 -66.77 45.14 -18.28
CA THR A 37 -65.93 44.85 -17.11
C THR A 37 -65.68 43.34 -16.97
N GLN A 38 -66.70 42.51 -17.19
CA GLN A 38 -66.57 41.05 -17.17
C GLN A 38 -65.60 40.55 -18.26
N ASP A 39 -65.69 41.08 -19.49
CA ASP A 39 -64.78 40.71 -20.58
C ASP A 39 -63.32 41.09 -20.27
N SER A 40 -63.10 42.26 -19.68
CA SER A 40 -61.78 42.69 -19.23
C SER A 40 -61.22 41.77 -18.14
N VAL A 41 -62.03 41.40 -17.16
CA VAL A 41 -61.62 40.48 -16.08
C VAL A 41 -61.30 39.08 -16.63
N LEU A 42 -62.15 38.55 -17.51
CA LEU A 42 -61.91 37.25 -18.17
C LEU A 42 -60.62 37.27 -18.98
N THR A 43 -60.32 38.37 -19.67
CA THR A 43 -59.06 38.54 -20.40
C THR A 43 -57.85 38.49 -19.46
N ILE A 44 -57.91 39.19 -18.32
CA ILE A 44 -56.83 39.18 -17.31
C ILE A 44 -56.63 37.76 -16.75
N ILE A 45 -57.72 37.08 -16.38
CA ILE A 45 -57.68 35.71 -15.84
C ILE A 45 -57.09 34.76 -16.88
N SER A 46 -57.52 34.83 -18.14
CA SER A 46 -56.99 33.98 -19.21
C SER A 46 -55.48 34.17 -19.41
N LYS A 47 -54.99 35.40 -19.32
CA LYS A 47 -53.56 35.72 -19.40
C LYS A 47 -52.79 35.17 -18.22
N GLN A 48 -53.35 35.27 -17.01
CA GLN A 48 -52.75 34.70 -15.79
C GLN A 48 -52.67 33.17 -15.87
N ILE A 49 -53.75 32.50 -16.30
CA ILE A 49 -53.78 31.05 -16.51
C ILE A 49 -52.73 30.63 -17.54
N SER A 50 -52.65 31.33 -18.68
CA SER A 50 -51.65 31.05 -19.71
C SER A 50 -50.22 31.18 -19.16
N CYS A 51 -49.96 32.19 -18.33
CA CYS A 51 -48.67 32.34 -17.65
C CYS A 51 -48.37 31.20 -16.68
N ALA A 52 -49.34 30.79 -15.88
CA ALA A 52 -49.20 29.68 -14.92
C ALA A 52 -48.92 28.34 -15.63
N ILE A 53 -49.57 28.08 -16.77
CA ILE A 53 -49.32 26.88 -17.58
C ILE A 53 -47.86 26.87 -18.07
N LYS A 54 -47.36 27.99 -18.61
CA LYS A 54 -45.96 28.09 -19.07
C LYS A 54 -44.96 27.87 -17.93
N GLN A 55 -45.28 28.36 -16.73
CA GLN A 55 -44.46 28.13 -15.54
C GLN A 55 -44.48 26.65 -15.13
N SER A 56 -45.64 26.00 -15.14
CA SER A 56 -45.79 24.56 -14.88
C SER A 56 -44.96 23.72 -15.85
N ASP A 57 -45.01 24.04 -17.15
CA ASP A 57 -44.20 23.35 -18.17
C ASP A 57 -42.71 23.50 -17.92
N TYR A 58 -42.27 24.70 -17.50
CA TYR A 58 -40.88 24.94 -17.14
C TYR A 58 -40.45 24.10 -15.93
N ILE A 59 -41.30 24.04 -14.89
CA ILE A 59 -41.05 23.21 -13.71
C ILE A 59 -40.93 21.73 -14.08
N ASN A 60 -41.83 21.22 -14.93
CA ASN A 60 -41.79 19.82 -15.36
C ASN A 60 -40.48 19.49 -16.10
N ARG A 61 -40.01 20.38 -16.98
CA ARG A 61 -38.70 20.22 -17.65
C ARG A 61 -37.55 20.21 -16.66
N LEU A 62 -37.59 21.06 -15.62
CA LEU A 62 -36.57 21.05 -14.57
C LEU A 62 -36.59 19.74 -13.78
N VAL A 63 -37.77 19.21 -13.47
CA VAL A 63 -37.92 17.92 -12.78
C VAL A 63 -37.33 16.78 -13.61
N ASP A 64 -37.56 16.77 -14.92
CA ASP A 64 -36.96 15.77 -15.82
C ASP A 64 -35.42 15.82 -15.81
N VAL A 65 -34.86 17.03 -15.84
CA VAL A 65 -33.40 17.23 -15.74
C VAL A 65 -32.86 16.70 -14.41
N LEU A 66 -33.54 16.99 -13.30
CA LEU A 66 -33.15 16.47 -11.98
C LEU A 66 -33.19 14.94 -11.92
N ASN A 67 -34.21 14.33 -12.52
CA ASN A 67 -34.33 12.86 -12.57
C ASN A 67 -33.19 12.22 -13.38
N LEU A 68 -32.80 12.83 -14.50
CA LEU A 68 -31.66 12.38 -15.30
C LEU A 68 -30.35 12.46 -14.50
N GLN A 69 -30.11 13.58 -13.83
CA GLN A 69 -28.92 13.75 -12.98
C GLN A 69 -28.90 12.72 -11.83
N GLN A 70 -30.05 12.43 -11.23
CA GLN A 70 -30.14 11.43 -10.17
C GLN A 70 -29.78 10.02 -10.66
N ASN A 71 -30.15 9.68 -11.89
CA ASN A 71 -29.79 8.40 -12.51
C ASN A 71 -28.29 8.30 -12.78
N GLU A 72 -27.65 9.38 -13.23
CA GLU A 72 -26.20 9.43 -13.41
C GLU A 72 -25.45 9.25 -12.09
N ILE A 73 -25.88 9.94 -11.03
CA ILE A 73 -25.33 9.78 -9.68
C ILE A 73 -25.43 8.32 -9.23
N ASN A 74 -26.57 7.66 -9.46
CA ASN A 74 -26.76 6.26 -9.08
C ASN A 74 -25.82 5.32 -9.86
N LYS A 75 -25.62 5.58 -11.16
CA LYS A 75 -24.67 4.83 -11.99
C LYS A 75 -23.23 4.98 -11.49
N LEU A 76 -22.83 6.21 -11.17
CA LEU A 76 -21.49 6.50 -10.64
C LEU A 76 -21.27 5.85 -9.27
N LYS A 77 -22.26 5.91 -8.36
CA LYS A 77 -22.20 5.23 -7.06
C LYS A 77 -21.99 3.72 -7.21
N LYS A 78 -22.73 3.09 -8.13
CA LYS A 78 -22.58 1.66 -8.41
C LYS A 78 -21.17 1.34 -8.90
N GLU A 79 -20.62 2.14 -9.80
CA GLU A 79 -19.27 1.89 -10.31
C GLU A 79 -18.20 2.08 -9.22
N LEU A 80 -18.34 3.12 -8.39
CA LEU A 80 -17.47 3.34 -7.24
C LEU A 80 -17.50 2.14 -6.27
N SER A 81 -18.67 1.55 -6.01
CA SER A 81 -18.79 0.39 -5.12
C SER A 81 -18.02 -0.84 -5.63
N LYS A 82 -17.98 -1.05 -6.95
CA LYS A 82 -17.20 -2.15 -7.55
C LYS A 82 -15.70 -1.91 -7.42
N GLN A 83 -15.26 -0.67 -7.66
CA GLN A 83 -13.85 -0.29 -7.52
C GLN A 83 -13.36 -0.49 -6.08
N ILE A 84 -14.18 -0.11 -5.09
CA ILE A 84 -13.88 -0.34 -3.67
C ILE A 84 -13.73 -1.84 -3.37
N SER A 85 -14.65 -2.68 -3.86
CA SER A 85 -14.56 -4.14 -3.66
C SER A 85 -13.26 -4.71 -4.23
N CYS A 86 -12.89 -4.30 -5.44
CA CYS A 86 -11.64 -4.74 -6.08
C CYS A 86 -10.41 -4.30 -5.29
N ALA A 87 -10.39 -3.06 -4.78
CA ALA A 87 -9.28 -2.55 -3.96
C ALA A 87 -9.13 -3.32 -2.64
N ILE A 88 -10.24 -3.72 -2.01
CA ILE A 88 -10.22 -4.54 -0.78
C ILE A 88 -9.62 -5.92 -1.06
N GLU A 89 -10.00 -6.56 -2.16
CA GLU A 89 -9.43 -7.86 -2.57
C GLU A 89 -7.93 -7.76 -2.84
N GLN A 90 -7.49 -6.70 -3.51
CA GLN A 90 -6.08 -6.43 -3.74
C GLN A 90 -5.31 -6.25 -2.42
N SER A 91 -5.86 -5.48 -1.48
CA SER A 91 -5.24 -5.28 -0.16
C SER A 91 -5.06 -6.60 0.59
N ASN A 92 -6.04 -7.51 0.52
CA ASN A 92 -5.94 -8.82 1.16
C ASN A 92 -4.85 -9.69 0.51
N CYS A 93 -4.67 -9.60 -0.81
CA CYS A 93 -3.59 -10.30 -1.49
C CYS A 93 -2.21 -9.76 -1.10
N ILE A 94 -2.08 -8.44 -0.97
CA ILE A 94 -0.84 -7.79 -0.53
C ILE A 94 -0.46 -8.26 0.88
N ASN A 95 -1.42 -8.30 1.81
CA ASN A 95 -1.15 -8.73 3.19
C ASN A 95 -0.59 -10.17 3.24
N LYS A 96 -1.14 -11.10 2.43
CA LYS A 96 -0.61 -12.46 2.33
C LYS A 96 0.83 -12.51 1.80
N LEU A 97 1.19 -11.63 0.88
CA LEU A 97 2.56 -11.54 0.37
C LEU A 97 3.52 -10.98 1.41
N VAL A 98 3.08 -10.03 2.23
CA VAL A 98 3.85 -9.50 3.36
C VAL A 98 4.17 -10.62 4.36
N ASP A 99 3.19 -11.44 4.74
CA ASP A 99 3.41 -12.58 5.64
C ASP A 99 4.48 -13.55 5.11
N VAL A 100 4.48 -13.81 3.80
CA VAL A 100 5.49 -14.67 3.15
C VAL A 100 6.87 -14.04 3.23
N ILE A 101 7.01 -12.74 2.94
CA ILE A 101 8.29 -12.03 3.00
C ILE A 101 8.87 -12.07 4.42
N GLU A 102 8.04 -11.84 5.44
CA GLU A 102 8.46 -11.88 6.85
C GLU A 102 8.97 -13.28 7.27
N SER A 103 8.29 -14.33 6.80
CA SER A 103 8.72 -15.71 7.06
C SER A 103 10.07 -16.04 6.42
N GLN A 104 10.28 -15.60 5.17
CA GLN A 104 11.52 -15.80 4.43
C GLN A 104 12.68 -15.01 5.04
N GLN A 105 12.42 -13.79 5.49
CA GLN A 105 13.42 -12.97 6.16
C GLN A 105 13.93 -13.64 7.44
N THR A 106 13.02 -14.22 8.22
CA THR A 106 13.36 -14.96 9.44
C THR A 106 14.22 -16.18 9.14
N GLU A 107 13.92 -16.92 8.06
CA GLU A 107 14.72 -18.07 7.65
C GLU A 107 16.12 -17.65 7.17
N LEU A 108 16.19 -16.56 6.41
CA LEU A 108 17.46 -16.01 5.94
C LEU A 108 18.36 -15.60 7.11
N ASP A 109 17.80 -14.99 8.15
CA ASP A 109 18.58 -14.56 9.31
C ASP A 109 19.13 -15.76 10.10
N LYS A 110 18.32 -16.83 10.27
CA LYS A 110 18.81 -18.09 10.84
C LYS A 110 19.92 -18.73 10.03
N LEU A 111 19.81 -18.70 8.69
CA LEU A 111 20.83 -19.23 7.80
C LEU A 111 22.12 -18.42 7.87
N LYS A 112 22.03 -17.08 7.87
CA LYS A 112 23.18 -16.18 8.04
C LYS A 112 23.90 -16.45 9.35
N GLU A 113 23.16 -16.56 10.45
CA GLU A 113 23.74 -16.87 11.76
C GLU A 113 24.50 -18.21 11.75
N LYS A 114 23.88 -19.24 11.16
CA LYS A 114 24.50 -20.58 11.03
C LYS A 114 25.77 -20.56 10.18
N VAL A 115 25.83 -19.75 9.13
CA VAL A 115 27.01 -19.60 8.27
C VAL A 115 28.12 -18.85 9.00
N VAL A 116 27.80 -17.73 9.66
CA VAL A 116 28.78 -16.92 10.41
C VAL A 116 29.42 -17.76 11.52
N ASN A 117 28.62 -18.46 12.32
CA ASN A 117 29.09 -19.28 13.43
C ASN A 117 29.99 -20.45 13.03
N LYS A 118 29.98 -20.85 11.74
CA LYS A 118 30.85 -21.92 11.23
C LYS A 118 32.14 -21.40 10.58
N ARG A 119 32.19 -20.14 10.16
CA ARG A 119 33.35 -19.60 9.43
C ARG A 119 34.32 -18.85 10.32
N LEU A 120 33.84 -18.31 11.43
CA LEU A 120 34.63 -17.50 12.35
C LEU A 120 34.86 -18.24 13.66
N VAL A 121 36.09 -18.23 14.15
CA VAL A 121 36.42 -18.79 15.46
C VAL A 121 37.54 -18.01 16.13
N TYR A 122 37.46 -17.87 17.44
CA TYR A 122 38.59 -17.47 18.27
C TYR A 122 39.34 -18.73 18.73
N ALA A 123 40.60 -18.86 18.33
CA ALA A 123 41.40 -20.04 18.56
C ALA A 123 42.67 -19.73 19.33
N THR A 124 43.22 -20.75 19.97
CA THR A 124 44.59 -20.74 20.49
C THR A 124 45.54 -21.07 19.35
N VAL A 125 46.49 -20.17 19.06
CA VAL A 125 47.48 -20.35 18.00
C VAL A 125 48.86 -20.60 18.61
N THR A 126 49.46 -21.72 18.24
CA THR A 126 50.83 -22.13 18.62
C THR A 126 51.71 -22.27 17.40
N ALA A 127 52.99 -22.57 17.59
CA ALA A 127 53.89 -22.93 16.51
C ALA A 127 54.77 -24.12 16.90
N TYR A 128 55.03 -25.00 15.93
CA TYR A 128 55.89 -26.18 16.08
C TYR A 128 56.98 -26.21 14.99
N SER A 129 58.01 -27.03 15.20
CA SER A 129 59.09 -27.27 14.25
C SER A 129 59.29 -28.76 13.98
N PRO A 130 59.92 -29.18 12.87
CA PRO A 130 60.01 -30.60 12.48
C PRO A 130 61.05 -31.40 13.30
N ARG A 131 61.05 -31.27 14.63
CA ARG A 131 61.91 -32.08 15.50
C ARG A 131 61.22 -33.42 15.76
N LEU A 132 61.99 -34.51 15.84
CA LEU A 132 61.50 -35.83 16.31
C LEU A 132 60.82 -35.82 17.70
N LYS A 133 60.99 -34.76 18.49
CA LYS A 133 60.28 -34.57 19.77
C LYS A 133 58.90 -33.91 19.62
N GLU A 134 58.67 -33.28 18.48
CA GLU A 134 57.46 -32.50 18.13
C GLU A 134 56.67 -33.19 17.00
N CYS A 135 57.26 -34.18 16.33
CA CYS A 135 56.69 -34.99 15.26
C CYS A 135 56.93 -36.49 15.55
N ASP A 136 56.15 -37.36 14.91
CA ASP A 136 56.39 -38.80 14.90
C ASP A 136 57.58 -39.18 13.99
N ASP A 137 57.66 -40.46 13.60
CA ASP A 137 58.77 -40.99 12.80
C ASP A 137 58.86 -40.39 11.37
N THR A 138 57.93 -39.49 10.98
CA THR A 138 57.87 -38.89 9.63
C THR A 138 57.73 -37.35 9.63
N PRO A 139 58.71 -36.58 10.14
CA PRO A 139 58.60 -35.13 10.36
C PRO A 139 58.45 -34.25 9.10
N TYR A 140 58.55 -34.84 7.90
CA TYR A 140 58.47 -34.12 6.62
C TYR A 140 57.21 -34.44 5.80
N THR A 141 56.32 -35.27 6.35
CA THR A 141 55.11 -35.75 5.68
C THR A 141 53.90 -35.36 6.53
N THR A 142 52.95 -34.62 5.96
CA THR A 142 51.69 -34.29 6.66
C THR A 142 50.77 -35.52 6.74
N ALA A 143 49.72 -35.48 7.56
CA ALA A 143 48.68 -36.53 7.59
C ALA A 143 47.99 -36.78 6.22
N PHE A 144 48.21 -35.93 5.22
CA PHE A 144 47.72 -36.10 3.85
C PHE A 144 48.78 -36.59 2.87
N MET A 145 49.88 -37.16 3.35
CA MET A 145 50.97 -37.69 2.52
C MET A 145 51.62 -36.62 1.60
N LYS A 146 51.54 -35.33 1.99
CA LYS A 146 52.16 -34.21 1.28
C LYS A 146 53.41 -33.75 2.02
N LYS A 147 54.37 -33.17 1.29
CA LYS A 147 55.54 -32.52 1.89
C LYS A 147 55.08 -31.33 2.72
N VAL A 148 55.54 -31.24 3.97
CA VAL A 148 55.22 -30.12 4.87
C VAL A 148 55.68 -28.79 4.24
N HIS A 149 54.80 -27.79 4.26
CA HIS A 149 55.04 -26.47 3.67
C HIS A 149 54.81 -25.38 4.73
N PRO A 150 55.61 -24.29 4.77
CA PRO A 150 55.43 -23.14 5.70
C PRO A 150 54.07 -22.44 5.66
N LYS A 151 53.27 -22.75 4.64
CA LYS A 151 51.90 -22.22 4.49
C LYS A 151 50.85 -23.17 5.07
N TYR A 152 51.24 -24.37 5.48
CA TYR A 152 50.36 -25.34 6.11
C TYR A 152 50.28 -25.11 7.61
N VAL A 153 49.11 -25.43 8.15
CA VAL A 153 48.80 -25.40 9.57
C VAL A 153 48.11 -26.69 9.97
N ALA A 154 48.35 -27.10 11.21
CA ALA A 154 47.60 -28.16 11.86
C ALA A 154 46.40 -27.56 12.60
N VAL A 155 45.21 -28.15 12.46
CA VAL A 155 44.01 -27.70 13.20
C VAL A 155 43.54 -28.78 14.15
N SER A 156 42.90 -28.39 15.26
CA SER A 156 42.29 -29.35 16.19
C SER A 156 41.11 -30.09 15.57
N ARG A 157 40.86 -31.32 16.05
CA ARG A 157 39.71 -32.11 15.59
C ARG A 157 38.37 -31.46 15.94
N ASP A 158 38.31 -30.71 17.04
CA ASP A 158 37.13 -29.91 17.39
C ASP A 158 36.77 -28.87 16.32
N ILE A 159 37.75 -28.24 15.66
CA ILE A 159 37.50 -27.32 14.52
C ILE A 159 36.87 -28.10 13.35
N VAL A 160 37.41 -29.28 13.04
CA VAL A 160 36.91 -30.14 11.95
C VAL A 160 35.51 -30.65 12.24
N GLU A 161 35.25 -31.14 13.45
CA GLU A 161 33.98 -31.78 13.82
C GLU A 161 32.86 -30.74 14.03
N LYS A 162 33.16 -29.64 14.73
CA LYS A 162 32.14 -28.64 15.12
C LYS A 162 31.92 -27.58 14.04
N LEU A 163 32.99 -27.12 13.38
CA LEU A 163 32.93 -26.07 12.35
C LEU A 163 32.93 -26.64 10.94
N GLN A 164 33.17 -27.95 10.78
CA GLN A 164 33.15 -28.65 9.48
C GLN A 164 34.24 -28.14 8.52
N TRP A 165 35.36 -27.66 9.07
CA TRP A 165 36.50 -27.26 8.26
C TRP A 165 37.21 -28.51 7.75
N THR A 166 37.65 -28.47 6.49
CA THR A 166 38.23 -29.59 5.77
C THR A 166 39.66 -29.26 5.31
N PRO A 167 40.51 -30.28 5.18
CA PRO A 167 41.86 -30.13 4.64
C PRO A 167 41.87 -29.51 3.24
N GLY A 168 42.86 -28.67 2.97
CA GLY A 168 42.99 -27.94 1.72
C GLY A 168 42.34 -26.56 1.74
N GLN A 169 41.40 -26.30 2.64
CA GLN A 169 40.78 -24.98 2.77
C GLN A 169 41.77 -23.93 3.28
N LYS A 170 41.56 -22.69 2.86
CA LYS A 170 42.35 -21.54 3.28
C LYS A 170 41.71 -20.89 4.51
N ILE A 171 42.54 -20.48 5.44
CA ILE A 171 42.13 -19.72 6.62
C ILE A 171 42.97 -18.46 6.74
N TYR A 172 42.35 -17.36 7.16
CA TYR A 172 43.05 -16.17 7.62
C TYR A 172 43.24 -16.26 9.14
N ILE A 173 44.47 -16.05 9.61
CA ILE A 173 44.80 -15.98 11.03
C ILE A 173 45.29 -14.57 11.33
N GLU A 174 44.64 -13.90 12.28
CA GLU A 174 45.01 -12.55 12.70
C GLU A 174 46.48 -12.46 13.13
N GLY A 175 47.20 -11.47 12.59
CA GLY A 175 48.61 -11.25 12.89
C GLY A 175 49.58 -12.28 12.27
N VAL A 176 49.10 -13.20 11.43
CA VAL A 176 49.90 -14.23 10.75
C VAL A 176 49.66 -14.26 9.23
N GLY A 177 48.42 -14.01 8.81
CA GLY A 177 47.99 -14.01 7.41
C GLY A 177 47.38 -15.33 6.97
N VAL A 178 47.25 -15.51 5.65
CA VAL A 178 46.56 -16.66 5.05
C VAL A 178 47.40 -17.94 5.12
N ARG A 179 46.78 -19.03 5.55
CA ARG A 179 47.36 -20.38 5.63
C ARG A 179 46.39 -21.42 5.08
N VAL A 180 46.88 -22.62 4.83
CA VAL A 180 46.08 -23.75 4.32
C VAL A 180 46.05 -24.84 5.37
N ILE A 181 44.86 -25.39 5.63
CA ILE A 181 44.69 -26.53 6.53
C ILE A 181 45.37 -27.74 5.90
N GLY A 182 46.51 -28.13 6.43
CA GLY A 182 47.38 -29.14 5.84
C GLY A 182 47.67 -30.32 6.75
N ASP A 183 47.22 -30.27 8.00
CA ASP A 183 47.43 -31.34 8.98
C ASP A 183 46.39 -31.29 10.11
N PHE A 184 46.37 -32.34 10.94
CA PHE A 184 45.50 -32.42 12.12
C PHE A 184 46.30 -32.61 13.40
N MET A 185 45.87 -31.91 14.45
CA MET A 185 46.43 -32.12 15.78
C MET A 185 45.98 -33.46 16.39
N SER A 186 46.71 -33.87 17.43
CA SER A 186 46.35 -35.03 18.26
C SER A 186 44.92 -34.92 18.81
N PRO A 187 44.14 -36.03 18.87
CA PRO A 187 42.80 -36.06 19.47
C PRO A 187 42.75 -35.63 20.95
N LYS A 188 43.89 -35.62 21.64
CA LYS A 188 44.03 -35.21 23.05
C LYS A 188 43.89 -33.69 23.24
N ILE A 189 44.15 -32.90 22.19
CA ILE A 189 43.98 -31.44 22.22
C ILE A 189 42.49 -31.13 22.03
N LYS A 190 41.87 -30.52 23.03
CA LYS A 190 40.44 -30.15 23.04
C LYS A 190 40.26 -28.65 22.87
N GLY A 191 39.15 -28.23 22.28
CA GLY A 191 38.89 -26.83 21.96
C GLY A 191 39.49 -26.40 20.62
N TYR A 192 39.43 -25.10 20.33
CA TYR A 192 39.86 -24.56 19.04
C TYR A 192 41.34 -24.19 19.08
N HIS A 193 42.17 -25.01 18.44
CA HIS A 193 43.63 -24.84 18.39
C HIS A 193 44.15 -24.91 16.97
N ILE A 194 45.17 -24.11 16.67
CA ILE A 194 45.87 -24.07 15.39
C ILE A 194 47.38 -24.05 15.63
N ASP A 195 48.13 -24.92 14.97
CA ASP A 195 49.58 -24.98 15.04
C ASP A 195 50.20 -24.50 13.73
N LEU A 196 51.07 -23.52 13.83
CA LEU A 196 51.84 -23.00 12.71
C LEU A 196 53.12 -23.81 12.54
N PHE A 197 53.33 -24.36 11.36
CA PHE A 197 54.62 -24.96 11.03
C PHE A 197 55.70 -23.89 10.85
N MET A 198 56.82 -24.02 11.56
CA MET A 198 58.00 -23.17 11.41
C MET A 198 59.28 -24.00 11.29
N TRP A 199 60.10 -23.71 10.29
CA TRP A 199 61.35 -24.45 10.05
C TRP A 199 62.34 -24.35 11.21
N LYS A 200 62.47 -23.18 11.82
CA LYS A 200 63.42 -22.93 12.90
C LYS A 200 62.70 -22.93 14.24
N THR A 201 63.16 -23.78 15.15
CA THR A 201 62.59 -23.83 16.51
C THR A 201 62.77 -22.54 17.30
N LYS A 202 63.82 -21.75 16.99
CA LYS A 202 63.97 -20.41 17.58
C LYS A 202 62.78 -19.51 17.23
N ASP A 203 62.28 -19.62 15.99
CA ASP A 203 61.14 -18.83 15.51
C ASP A 203 59.84 -19.32 16.14
N ALA A 204 59.65 -20.64 16.25
CA ALA A 204 58.49 -21.23 16.95
C ALA A 204 58.42 -20.81 18.42
N LYS A 205 59.56 -20.87 19.13
CA LYS A 205 59.66 -20.41 20.52
C LYS A 205 59.40 -18.91 20.67
N LYS A 206 59.91 -18.10 19.74
CA LYS A 206 59.67 -16.65 19.73
C LYS A 206 58.21 -16.31 19.44
N PHE A 207 57.54 -17.10 18.60
CA PHE A 207 56.11 -16.93 18.32
C PHE A 207 55.26 -17.17 19.57
N GLY A 208 55.58 -18.23 20.32
CA GLY A 208 54.91 -18.56 21.58
C GLY A 208 53.46 -19.03 21.41
N LYS A 209 52.73 -19.13 22.51
CA LYS A 209 51.30 -19.42 22.52
C LYS A 209 50.52 -18.11 22.51
N ARG A 210 49.52 -17.99 21.62
CA ARG A 210 48.59 -16.86 21.56
C ARG A 210 47.17 -17.35 21.76
N ASP A 211 46.52 -16.90 22.80
CA ASP A 211 45.12 -17.21 23.08
C ASP A 211 44.18 -16.19 22.43
N ASN A 212 42.95 -16.59 22.12
CA ASN A 212 41.89 -15.73 21.60
C ASN A 212 42.25 -14.99 20.29
N VAL A 213 42.90 -15.67 19.35
CA VAL A 213 43.24 -15.12 18.03
C VAL A 213 42.07 -15.34 17.07
N LEU A 214 41.67 -14.30 16.33
CA LEU A 214 40.62 -14.41 15.32
C LEU A 214 41.10 -15.23 14.12
N VAL A 215 40.30 -16.23 13.75
CA VAL A 215 40.54 -17.09 12.58
C VAL A 215 39.28 -17.16 11.73
N ILE A 216 39.45 -16.97 10.43
CA ILE A 216 38.35 -16.93 9.46
C ILE A 216 38.61 -17.96 8.37
N LEU A 217 37.65 -18.85 8.13
CA LEU A 217 37.62 -19.71 6.94
C LEU A 217 37.35 -18.88 5.70
N LEU A 218 38.24 -18.97 4.72
CA LEU A 218 38.13 -18.27 3.45
C LEU A 218 37.48 -19.20 2.41
N ASP A 219 36.61 -18.66 1.57
CA ASP A 219 36.09 -19.39 0.42
C ASP A 219 37.18 -19.59 -0.63
N ASP A 220 37.11 -20.71 -1.34
CA ASP A 220 37.86 -20.87 -2.58
C ASP A 220 37.20 -19.95 -3.64
N PHE A 221 37.87 -18.83 -3.93
CA PHE A 221 37.56 -17.99 -5.10
C PHE A 221 37.80 -18.76 -6.41
#